data_AF-A0A3D3K039-F1
#
_entry.id   AF-A0A3D3K039-F1
#
_cell.length_a   1.000
_cell.length_b   1.000
_cell.length_c   1.000
_cell.angle_alpha   90.00
_cell.angle_beta   90.00
_cell.angle_gamma   90.00
#
_symmetry.space_group_name_H-M   'P 1'
#
loop_
_entity.id
_entity.type
_entity.pdbx_description
1 polymer ?
#
loop_
_entity_poly.entity_id
_entity_poly.type
_entity_poly.pdbx_seq_one_letter_code
_entity_poly.pdbx_strand_id
1 'polypeptide(L)'
;MSEFLRVAKTFTAYLRRPDLYPELGRKIIKNIFNRKSAFKGKEKTLSWASSKAVSQSEAIYKLFGMNAKSFEELFPTELKTAQQKERECPIKMGGAGALELIYYSCEFTNAQNVLETGVAYGWSSFAALQSLHHRNGFLYSSDMPYLGQDGDEFLGSIVP
;
A
#
# COMPACT_ATOMS: atom_id res chain seq x y z
N MET A 1 -4.11 7.31 -24.79
CA MET A 1 -2.65 7.41 -25.00
C MET A 1 -2.19 6.11 -25.67
N SER A 2 -1.43 6.15 -26.77
CA SER A 2 -0.95 4.91 -27.40
C SER A 2 0.04 4.19 -26.47
N GLU A 3 0.05 2.85 -26.49
CA GLU A 3 0.92 2.07 -25.62
C GLU A 3 2.41 2.37 -25.85
N PHE A 4 2.77 2.68 -27.10
CA PHE A 4 4.10 3.18 -27.48
C PHE A 4 4.47 4.47 -26.73
N LEU A 5 3.55 5.46 -26.69
CA LEU A 5 3.80 6.73 -26.02
C LEU A 5 3.99 6.55 -24.51
N ARG A 6 3.22 5.64 -23.90
CA ARG A 6 3.38 5.27 -22.48
C ARG A 6 4.76 4.68 -22.21
N VAL A 7 5.20 3.73 -23.03
CA VAL A 7 6.52 3.08 -22.89
C VAL A 7 7.64 4.11 -23.09
N ALA A 8 7.53 4.97 -24.09
CA ALA A 8 8.52 6.03 -24.34
C ALA A 8 8.60 7.03 -23.17
N LYS A 9 7.47 7.43 -22.59
CA LYS A 9 7.42 8.33 -21.41
C LYS A 9 8.07 7.67 -20.20
N THR A 10 7.77 6.41 -19.91
CA THR A 10 8.40 5.66 -18.82
C THR A 10 9.90 5.47 -19.04
N PHE A 11 10.33 5.13 -20.25
CA PHE A 11 11.77 5.00 -20.58
C PHE A 11 12.51 6.33 -20.39
N THR A 12 11.95 7.43 -20.89
CA THR A 12 12.51 8.78 -20.70
C THR A 12 12.57 9.15 -19.22
N ALA A 13 11.56 8.78 -18.42
CA ALA A 13 11.55 9.00 -16.98
C ALA A 13 12.69 8.25 -16.27
N TYR A 14 12.97 7.00 -16.67
CA TYR A 14 14.14 6.27 -16.20
C TYR A 14 15.44 6.96 -16.60
N LEU A 15 15.60 7.40 -17.86
CA LEU A 15 16.82 8.09 -18.31
C LEU A 15 17.18 9.32 -17.44
N ARG A 16 16.16 10.04 -16.94
CA ARG A 16 16.33 11.19 -16.05
C ARG A 16 16.66 10.84 -14.59
N ARG A 17 16.58 9.57 -14.19
CA ARG A 17 16.76 9.07 -12.81
C ARG A 17 17.74 7.89 -12.78
N PRO A 18 19.06 8.14 -12.85
CA PRO A 18 20.08 7.09 -12.92
C PRO A 18 20.13 6.19 -11.68
N ASP A 19 19.71 6.70 -10.53
CA ASP A 19 19.51 5.97 -9.28
C ASP A 19 18.51 4.80 -9.42
N LEU A 20 17.59 4.86 -10.38
CA LEU A 20 16.59 3.82 -10.64
C LEU A 20 17.03 2.78 -11.69
N TYR A 21 18.25 2.86 -12.23
CA TYR A 21 18.76 1.91 -13.22
C TYR A 21 18.83 0.45 -12.73
N PRO A 22 19.20 0.16 -11.47
CA PRO A 22 19.12 -1.21 -10.95
C PRO A 22 17.70 -1.79 -11.05
N GLU A 23 16.68 -0.97 -10.75
CA GLU A 23 15.27 -1.35 -10.86
C GLU A 23 14.82 -1.52 -12.32
N LEU A 24 15.29 -0.66 -13.23
CA LEU A 24 15.06 -0.82 -14.67
C LEU A 24 15.63 -2.15 -15.17
N GLY A 25 16.88 -2.47 -14.83
CA GLY A 25 17.51 -3.73 -15.18
C GLY A 25 16.74 -4.94 -14.64
N ARG A 26 16.34 -4.90 -13.37
CA ARG A 26 15.50 -5.93 -12.74
C ARG A 26 14.18 -6.11 -13.49
N LYS A 27 13.50 -5.02 -13.88
CA LYS A 27 12.25 -5.07 -14.65
C LYS A 27 12.45 -5.67 -16.04
N ILE A 28 13.53 -5.31 -16.74
CA ILE A 28 13.87 -5.88 -18.06
C ILE A 28 14.08 -7.40 -17.93
N ILE A 29 14.92 -7.84 -17.00
CA ILE A 29 15.18 -9.28 -16.76
C ILE A 29 13.88 -10.01 -16.43
N LYS A 30 13.08 -9.46 -15.51
CA LYS A 30 11.79 -10.06 -15.10
C LYS A 30 10.81 -10.18 -16.27
N ASN A 31 10.72 -9.16 -17.13
CA ASN A 31 9.77 -9.15 -18.23
C ASN A 31 10.21 -9.98 -19.45
N ILE A 32 11.51 -10.14 -19.67
CA ILE A 32 12.07 -10.95 -20.76
C ILE A 32 12.15 -12.43 -20.37
N PHE A 33 12.84 -12.76 -19.28
CA PHE A 33 13.13 -14.15 -18.90
C PHE A 33 12.04 -14.78 -18.04
N ASN A 34 11.35 -13.99 -17.22
CA ASN A 34 10.32 -14.46 -16.29
C ASN A 34 8.92 -13.99 -16.70
N ARG A 35 8.69 -13.86 -18.01
CA ARG A 35 7.39 -13.45 -18.55
C ARG A 35 6.29 -14.39 -18.05
N LYS A 36 5.20 -13.83 -17.50
CA LYS A 36 4.10 -14.54 -16.84
C LYS A 36 4.43 -15.27 -15.53
N SER A 37 5.62 -15.08 -14.93
CA SER A 37 5.93 -15.62 -13.59
C SER A 37 4.89 -15.27 -12.53
N ALA A 38 4.35 -14.05 -12.57
CA ALA A 38 3.29 -13.58 -11.66
C ALA A 38 1.97 -14.36 -11.78
N PHE A 39 1.74 -15.07 -12.88
CA PHE A 39 0.54 -15.88 -13.09
C PHE A 39 0.78 -17.38 -12.87
N LYS A 40 2.05 -17.80 -12.76
CA LYS A 40 2.38 -19.21 -12.48
C LYS A 40 1.79 -19.59 -11.13
N GLY A 41 0.89 -20.58 -11.14
CA GLY A 41 0.24 -21.08 -9.93
C GLY A 41 -0.82 -20.15 -9.33
N LYS A 42 -1.24 -19.08 -10.02
CA LYS A 42 -2.24 -18.13 -9.48
C LYS A 42 -3.50 -18.83 -8.98
N GLU A 43 -4.07 -19.73 -9.77
CA GLU A 43 -5.28 -20.48 -9.40
C GLU A 43 -5.05 -21.40 -8.20
N LYS A 44 -3.93 -22.15 -8.20
CA LYS A 44 -3.55 -23.03 -7.08
C LYS A 44 -3.34 -22.24 -5.79
N THR A 45 -2.61 -21.14 -5.86
CA THR A 45 -2.36 -20.24 -4.72
C THR A 45 -3.65 -19.60 -4.23
N LEU A 46 -4.52 -19.16 -5.15
CA LEU A 46 -5.81 -18.59 -4.79
C LEU A 46 -6.70 -19.63 -4.09
N SER A 47 -6.82 -20.83 -4.65
CA SER A 47 -7.58 -21.92 -4.04
C SER A 47 -7.05 -22.28 -2.65
N TRP A 48 -5.73 -22.40 -2.50
CA TRP A 48 -5.09 -22.66 -1.21
C TRP A 48 -5.34 -21.52 -0.22
N ALA A 49 -5.09 -20.27 -0.60
CA ALA A 49 -5.30 -19.10 0.26
C ALA A 49 -6.76 -18.95 0.67
N SER A 50 -7.71 -19.11 -0.26
CA SER A 50 -9.14 -19.09 0.02
C SER A 50 -9.56 -20.19 1.00
N SER A 51 -8.99 -21.40 0.88
CA SER A 51 -9.28 -22.50 1.82
C SER A 51 -8.76 -22.28 3.24
N LYS A 52 -7.83 -21.33 3.42
CA LYS A 52 -7.20 -20.99 4.70
C LYS A 52 -7.56 -19.59 5.18
N ALA A 53 -8.35 -18.85 4.40
CA ALA A 53 -8.70 -17.47 4.70
C ALA A 53 -9.55 -17.43 5.97
N VAL A 54 -9.26 -16.45 6.82
CA VAL A 54 -10.00 -16.15 8.04
C VAL A 54 -10.48 -14.70 7.97
N SER A 55 -11.46 -14.37 8.79
CA SER A 55 -11.85 -12.96 8.93
C SER A 55 -10.72 -12.15 9.56
N GLN A 56 -10.70 -10.84 9.30
CA GLN A 56 -9.70 -9.96 9.87
C GLN A 56 -9.78 -9.90 11.40
N SER A 57 -10.99 -9.87 11.96
CA SER A 57 -11.22 -9.94 13.41
C SER A 57 -10.67 -11.24 14.02
N GLU A 58 -10.87 -12.37 13.34
CA GLU A 58 -10.31 -13.67 13.76
C GLU A 58 -8.78 -13.66 13.69
N ALA A 59 -8.19 -13.10 12.63
CA ALA A 59 -6.74 -12.98 12.51
C ALA A 59 -6.14 -12.13 13.64
N ILE A 60 -6.75 -10.97 13.94
CA ILE A 60 -6.34 -10.07 15.02
C ILE A 60 -6.43 -10.77 16.38
N TYR A 61 -7.53 -11.47 16.64
CA TYR A 61 -7.69 -12.22 17.89
C TYR A 61 -6.62 -13.32 18.03
N LYS A 62 -6.38 -14.11 16.97
CA LYS A 62 -5.39 -15.19 16.97
C LYS A 62 -3.95 -14.68 17.11
N LEU A 63 -3.62 -13.55 16.48
CA LEU A 63 -2.26 -13.01 16.48
C LEU A 63 -1.95 -12.19 17.74
N PHE A 64 -2.92 -11.40 18.22
CA PHE A 64 -2.69 -10.37 19.23
C PHE A 64 -3.50 -10.57 20.52
N GLY A 65 -4.45 -11.52 20.56
CA GLY A 65 -5.34 -11.73 21.70
C GLY A 65 -6.35 -10.60 21.92
N MET A 66 -6.58 -9.77 20.90
CA MET A 66 -7.43 -8.58 20.99
C MET A 66 -8.73 -8.76 20.22
N ASN A 67 -9.83 -8.21 20.76
CA ASN A 67 -11.08 -8.12 20.02
C ASN A 67 -11.05 -6.88 19.13
N ALA A 68 -11.04 -7.11 17.81
CA ALA A 68 -10.98 -6.05 16.82
C ALA A 68 -12.31 -5.30 16.70
N LYS A 69 -12.25 -3.97 16.74
CA LYS A 69 -13.32 -3.07 16.31
C LYS A 69 -12.99 -2.55 14.92
N SER A 70 -14.02 -2.24 14.13
CA SER A 70 -13.82 -1.68 12.79
C SER A 70 -13.35 -0.23 12.84
N PHE A 71 -12.68 0.22 11.79
CA PHE A 71 -12.32 1.63 11.65
C PHE A 71 -13.54 2.55 11.59
N GLU A 72 -14.67 2.10 11.06
CA GLU A 72 -15.94 2.83 11.11
C GLU A 72 -16.42 3.08 12.55
N GLU A 73 -16.13 2.17 13.48
CA GLU A 73 -16.48 2.32 14.90
C GLU A 73 -15.47 3.21 15.63
N LEU A 74 -14.18 3.00 15.38
CA LEU A 74 -13.10 3.67 16.12
C LEU A 74 -12.84 5.10 15.63
N PHE A 75 -12.86 5.33 14.31
CA PHE A 75 -12.42 6.56 13.66
C PHE A 75 -13.38 6.99 12.51
N PRO A 76 -14.69 7.15 12.79
CA PRO A 76 -15.69 7.38 11.75
C PRO A 76 -15.44 8.67 10.94
N THR A 77 -14.96 9.73 11.60
CA THR A 77 -14.76 11.04 10.98
C THR A 77 -13.53 11.03 10.07
N GLU A 78 -12.43 10.48 10.58
CA GLU A 78 -11.15 10.37 9.89
C GLU A 78 -11.27 9.42 8.70
N LEU A 79 -11.95 8.28 8.88
CA LEU A 79 -12.23 7.34 7.81
C LEU A 79 -13.06 7.99 6.69
N LYS A 80 -14.13 8.73 7.04
CA LYS A 80 -14.95 9.42 6.04
C LYS A 80 -14.16 10.47 5.27
N THR A 81 -13.26 11.17 5.96
CA THR A 81 -12.36 12.17 5.36
C THR A 81 -11.38 11.51 4.40
N ALA A 82 -10.73 10.43 4.82
CA ALA A 82 -9.81 9.66 3.98
C ALA A 82 -10.52 9.11 2.73
N GLN A 83 -11.72 8.56 2.87
CA GLN A 83 -12.54 8.08 1.74
C GLN A 83 -12.93 9.22 0.79
N GLN A 84 -13.21 10.42 1.32
CA GLN A 84 -13.50 11.59 0.48
C GLN A 84 -12.26 12.02 -0.31
N LYS A 85 -11.10 12.14 0.34
CA LYS A 85 -9.82 12.45 -0.30
C LYS A 85 -9.47 11.43 -1.39
N GLU A 86 -9.70 10.13 -1.17
CA GLU A 86 -9.53 9.10 -2.21
C GLU A 86 -10.46 9.35 -3.41
N ARG A 87 -11.75 9.65 -3.17
CA ARG A 87 -12.74 9.91 -4.24
C ARG A 87 -12.42 11.16 -5.06
N GLU A 88 -11.85 12.17 -4.42
CA GLU A 88 -11.47 13.44 -5.06
C GLU A 88 -10.13 13.35 -5.81
N CYS A 89 -9.33 12.31 -5.53
CA CYS A 89 -8.06 12.11 -6.21
C CYS A 89 -8.28 11.83 -7.70
N PRO A 90 -7.66 12.61 -8.62
CA PRO A 90 -7.88 12.48 -10.07
C PRO A 90 -7.23 11.22 -10.66
N ILE A 91 -6.38 10.53 -9.88
CA ILE A 91 -5.70 9.31 -10.30
C ILE A 91 -6.13 8.13 -9.45
N LYS A 92 -6.14 6.94 -10.07
CA LYS A 92 -6.42 5.68 -9.38
C LYS A 92 -5.15 5.05 -8.84
N MET A 93 -5.08 4.85 -7.52
CA MET A 93 -3.96 4.20 -6.83
C MET A 93 -4.44 2.97 -6.03
N GLY A 94 -3.54 2.34 -5.27
CA GLY A 94 -3.86 1.19 -4.41
C GLY A 94 -4.79 1.60 -3.26
N GLY A 95 -5.93 0.91 -3.14
CA GLY A 95 -6.98 1.21 -2.16
C GLY A 95 -6.74 0.64 -0.76
N ALA A 96 -7.77 0.73 0.09
CA ALA A 96 -7.72 0.32 1.49
C ALA A 96 -7.40 -1.18 1.65
N GLY A 97 -6.31 -1.46 2.37
CA GLY A 97 -5.92 -2.79 2.80
C GLY A 97 -6.55 -3.18 4.14
N ALA A 98 -5.90 -4.12 4.85
CA ALA A 98 -6.35 -4.59 6.16
C ALA A 98 -6.07 -3.56 7.28
N LEU A 99 -6.80 -2.46 7.32
CA LEU A 99 -6.58 -1.31 8.23
C LEU A 99 -6.51 -1.73 9.70
N GLU A 100 -7.51 -2.48 10.18
CA GLU A 100 -7.58 -2.99 11.55
C GLU A 100 -6.38 -3.86 11.87
N LEU A 101 -5.88 -4.66 10.91
CA LEU A 101 -4.75 -5.55 11.18
C LEU A 101 -3.48 -4.71 11.41
N ILE A 102 -3.29 -3.66 10.62
CA ILE A 102 -2.16 -2.73 10.77
C ILE A 102 -2.27 -1.96 12.09
N TYR A 103 -3.43 -1.37 12.38
CA TYR A 103 -3.67 -0.64 13.62
C TYR A 103 -3.42 -1.53 14.85
N TYR A 104 -4.05 -2.69 14.92
CA TYR A 104 -3.90 -3.59 16.07
C TYR A 104 -2.49 -4.20 16.15
N SER A 105 -1.76 -4.33 15.05
CA SER A 105 -0.33 -4.71 15.12
C SER A 105 0.52 -3.62 15.80
N CYS A 106 0.21 -2.34 15.55
CA CYS A 106 0.86 -1.22 16.20
C CYS A 106 0.49 -1.13 17.69
N GLU A 107 -0.79 -1.35 18.02
CA GLU A 107 -1.26 -1.41 19.42
C GLU A 107 -0.61 -2.58 20.19
N PHE A 108 -0.62 -3.78 19.62
CA PHE A 108 -0.05 -4.98 20.25
C PHE A 108 1.44 -4.82 20.55
N THR A 109 2.19 -4.22 19.64
CA THR A 109 3.64 -4.03 19.79
C THR A 109 4.01 -2.79 20.60
N ASN A 110 3.04 -1.93 20.96
CA ASN A 110 3.29 -0.58 21.45
C ASN A 110 4.27 0.19 20.54
N ALA A 111 4.06 0.07 19.22
CA ALA A 111 4.97 0.65 18.24
C ALA A 111 5.17 2.15 18.49
N GLN A 112 6.43 2.57 18.50
CA GLN A 112 6.84 3.97 18.48
C GLN A 112 7.34 4.40 17.10
N ASN A 113 7.83 3.45 16.29
CA ASN A 113 8.35 3.71 14.96
C ASN A 113 7.78 2.66 14.01
N VAL A 114 7.22 3.10 12.87
CA VAL A 114 6.73 2.22 11.80
C VAL A 114 7.44 2.59 10.51
N LEU A 115 7.85 1.58 9.74
CA LEU A 115 8.39 1.74 8.40
C LEU A 115 7.39 1.22 7.38
N GLU A 116 7.08 2.05 6.39
CA GLU A 116 6.21 1.73 5.26
C GLU A 116 6.96 1.89 3.94
N THR A 117 6.80 0.90 3.06
CA THR A 117 7.32 0.93 1.69
C THR A 117 6.19 0.67 0.70
N GLY A 118 5.89 1.64 -0.16
CA GLY A 118 4.72 1.64 -1.03
C GLY A 118 3.49 2.19 -0.31
N VAL A 119 3.16 3.44 -0.63
CA VAL A 119 2.17 4.29 0.07
C VAL A 119 0.86 4.35 -0.70
N ALA A 120 0.94 4.54 -2.03
CA ALA A 120 -0.23 4.80 -2.87
C ALA A 120 -1.08 5.95 -2.28
N TYR A 121 -2.37 5.73 -2.00
CA TYR A 121 -3.21 6.73 -1.34
C TYR A 121 -2.75 7.06 0.09
N GLY A 122 -2.14 6.11 0.80
CA GLY A 122 -1.73 6.25 2.21
C GLY A 122 -2.66 5.56 3.21
N TRP A 123 -3.39 4.51 2.81
CA TRP A 123 -4.32 3.78 3.70
C TRP A 123 -3.63 3.05 4.85
N SER A 124 -2.48 2.42 4.58
CA SER A 124 -1.65 1.82 5.62
C SER A 124 -1.01 2.86 6.52
N SER A 125 -0.55 3.98 5.97
CA SER A 125 -0.06 5.14 6.72
C SER A 125 -1.14 5.68 7.67
N PHE A 126 -2.36 5.86 7.17
CA PHE A 126 -3.51 6.28 7.95
C PHE A 126 -3.74 5.35 9.15
N ALA A 127 -3.83 4.03 8.91
CA ALA A 127 -4.06 3.07 9.98
C ALA A 127 -2.94 3.06 11.04
N ALA A 128 -1.68 3.15 10.61
CA ALA A 128 -0.54 3.21 11.53
C ALA A 128 -0.53 4.50 12.36
N LEU A 129 -0.80 5.65 11.73
CA LEU A 129 -0.80 6.96 12.40
C LEU A 129 -1.90 7.09 13.45
N GLN A 130 -3.10 6.53 13.22
CA GLN A 130 -4.16 6.51 14.24
C GLN A 130 -3.70 5.83 15.54
N SER A 131 -2.84 4.81 15.43
CA SER A 131 -2.26 4.11 16.57
C SER A 131 -1.07 4.89 17.18
N LEU A 132 -0.15 5.39 16.34
CA LEU A 132 1.07 6.07 16.77
C LEU A 132 0.83 7.42 17.45
N HIS A 133 -0.26 8.12 17.08
CA HIS A 133 -0.57 9.46 17.57
C HIS A 133 -0.61 9.52 19.11
N HIS A 134 -1.18 8.50 19.76
CA HIS A 134 -1.29 8.43 21.21
C HIS A 134 0.05 8.24 21.95
N ARG A 135 1.11 7.90 21.23
CA ARG A 135 2.43 7.55 21.79
C ARG A 135 3.54 8.49 21.32
N ASN A 136 3.19 9.58 20.63
CA ASN A 136 4.15 10.49 19.97
C ASN A 136 5.14 9.72 19.07
N GLY A 137 4.62 8.70 18.37
CA GLY A 137 5.41 7.85 17.48
C GLY A 137 5.62 8.45 16.10
N PHE A 138 6.55 7.85 15.34
CA PHE A 138 6.93 8.29 14.00
C PHE A 138 6.61 7.22 12.95
N LEU A 139 6.07 7.66 11.82
CA LEU A 139 5.95 6.86 10.61
C LEU A 139 7.01 7.31 9.60
N TYR A 140 7.90 6.39 9.25
CA TYR A 140 8.83 6.55 8.12
C TYR A 140 8.18 5.91 6.91
N SER A 141 7.85 6.71 5.90
CA SER A 141 7.12 6.24 4.74
C SER A 141 7.87 6.60 3.46
N SER A 142 7.95 5.65 2.52
CA SER A 142 8.63 5.83 1.24
C SER A 142 7.86 5.13 0.13
N ASP A 143 7.70 5.81 -1.01
CA ASP A 143 7.18 5.22 -2.23
C ASP A 143 8.16 5.41 -3.39
N MET A 144 8.08 4.50 -4.36
CA MET A 144 8.73 4.68 -5.64
C MET A 144 7.95 5.72 -6.45
N PRO A 145 8.63 6.67 -7.10
CA PRO A 145 8.00 7.62 -8.01
C PRO A 145 7.17 6.92 -9.11
N TYR A 146 6.00 7.46 -9.42
CA TYR A 146 5.12 7.07 -10.51
C TYR A 146 5.72 7.50 -11.86
N LEU A 147 6.70 6.74 -12.34
CA LEU A 147 7.45 7.08 -13.55
C LEU A 147 6.56 7.27 -14.78
N GLY A 148 6.41 8.53 -15.20
CA GLY A 148 5.65 8.92 -16.39
C GLY A 148 4.14 9.04 -16.18
N GLN A 149 3.65 8.90 -14.96
CA GLN A 149 2.29 9.24 -14.56
C GLN A 149 2.45 10.36 -13.56
N ASP A 150 1.93 11.55 -13.85
CA ASP A 150 2.12 12.77 -13.03
C ASP A 150 1.31 12.65 -11.72
N GLY A 151 1.57 11.57 -10.98
CA GLY A 151 0.82 11.07 -9.84
C GLY A 151 1.56 11.18 -8.52
N ASP A 152 2.86 11.54 -8.58
CA ASP A 152 3.73 11.73 -7.41
C ASP A 152 3.14 12.74 -6.42
N GLU A 153 2.41 13.76 -6.91
CA GLU A 153 1.77 14.78 -6.08
C GLU A 153 0.58 14.27 -5.26
N PHE A 154 -0.01 13.13 -5.64
CA PHE A 154 -1.16 12.54 -4.94
C PHE A 154 -0.75 11.40 -4.00
N LEU A 155 0.54 11.07 -3.91
CA LEU A 155 1.08 10.09 -2.99
C LEU A 155 0.77 10.47 -1.55
N GLY A 156 0.20 9.54 -0.79
CA GLY A 156 -0.19 9.81 0.60
C GLY A 156 -1.32 10.84 0.72
N SER A 157 -2.09 11.09 -0.35
CA SER A 157 -3.15 12.13 -0.37
C SER A 157 -4.20 11.97 0.73
N ILE A 158 -4.43 10.76 1.24
CA ILE A 158 -5.40 10.51 2.31
C ILE A 158 -4.81 10.55 3.72
N VAL A 159 -3.48 10.65 3.84
CA VAL A 159 -2.81 10.75 5.13
C VAL A 159 -3.32 12.00 5.87
N PRO A 160 -3.66 11.90 7.17
CA PRO A 160 -4.22 13.00 7.95
C PRO A 160 -3.26 14.18 8.09
#